data_AF-A0AAD3CDV3-F1
#
_entry.id   AF-A0AAD3CDV3-F1
#
_cell.length_a   1.000
_cell.length_b   1.000
_cell.length_c   1.000
_cell.angle_alpha   90.00
_cell.angle_beta   90.00
_cell.angle_gamma   90.00
#
_symmetry.space_group_name_H-M   'P 1'
#
loop_
_entity.id
_entity.type
_entity.pdbx_description
1 polymer ?
#
loop_
_entity_poly.entity_id
_entity_poly.type
_entity_poly.pdbx_seq_one_letter_code
_entity_poly.pdbx_strand_id
1 'polypeptide(L)'
;MWYIVNTEKRHDYKEQIQYVVIKNEIGFLKLNAMLLQQLCEWILVDARTELERVDKDVKAEIDLMYFVGALCHYQHEYNKAEAWYKKCITKRKRILGSDHPRTLKSMNSLATLYRNQGTYDKAEPLYKQCLEKRTTIRIRSHRFHAQYRLEYDNAEQRYKECLVQRAKILGPDHPDTFTSMNNLAAVCRLQGKYDDAKPLFKVYLATRKSILADDHPDTLISMNNLAAVYRVKGKYADAE
;
A
#
# COMPACT_ATOMS: atom_id res chain seq x y z
N MET A 1 -34.32 -0.44 -34.00
CA MET A 1 -34.75 -0.44 -32.60
C MET A 1 -34.50 -1.85 -32.06
N TRP A 2 -33.64 -1.96 -31.03
CA TRP A 2 -33.51 -3.09 -30.07
C TRP A 2 -33.03 -4.47 -30.58
N TYR A 3 -31.90 -5.06 -30.11
CA TYR A 3 -31.43 -5.56 -28.80
C TYR A 3 -31.69 -7.09 -28.60
N ILE A 4 -30.57 -7.86 -28.53
CA ILE A 4 -30.15 -8.97 -27.61
C ILE A 4 -31.18 -10.10 -27.34
N VAL A 5 -30.92 -11.40 -27.16
CA VAL A 5 -29.94 -12.25 -26.42
C VAL A 5 -30.18 -13.68 -26.97
N ASN A 6 -29.24 -14.62 -27.11
CA ASN A 6 -28.68 -15.42 -26.01
C ASN A 6 -27.76 -16.52 -26.60
N THR A 7 -26.45 -16.51 -26.27
CA THR A 7 -25.55 -17.66 -26.52
C THR A 7 -24.48 -17.75 -25.43
N GLU A 8 -24.89 -18.13 -24.22
CA GLU A 8 -23.95 -18.67 -23.23
C GLU A 8 -23.73 -20.17 -23.45
N LYS A 9 -22.49 -20.63 -23.23
CA LYS A 9 -21.99 -22.03 -23.14
C LYS A 9 -21.43 -22.70 -24.40
N ARG A 10 -20.43 -22.08 -25.03
CA ARG A 10 -19.28 -22.80 -25.62
C ARG A 10 -17.98 -22.09 -25.23
N HIS A 11 -17.60 -22.23 -23.97
CA HIS A 11 -16.24 -21.95 -23.50
C HIS A 11 -15.46 -23.26 -23.42
N ASP A 12 -14.14 -23.11 -23.60
CA ASP A 12 -13.07 -24.05 -23.27
C ASP A 12 -12.55 -24.99 -24.38
N TYR A 13 -11.22 -25.16 -24.41
CA TYR A 13 -10.30 -25.83 -25.36
C TYR A 13 -9.54 -24.97 -26.40
N LYS A 14 -10.12 -23.92 -27.01
CA LYS A 14 -9.37 -23.14 -28.04
C LYS A 14 -8.34 -22.15 -27.48
N GLU A 15 -8.62 -21.52 -26.33
CA GLU A 15 -7.68 -20.56 -25.71
C GLU A 15 -6.48 -21.24 -25.05
N GLN A 16 -6.63 -22.44 -24.50
CA GLN A 16 -5.52 -23.20 -23.89
C GLN A 16 -4.52 -23.71 -24.93
N ILE A 17 -4.98 -24.12 -26.12
CA ILE A 17 -4.10 -24.56 -27.22
C ILE A 17 -3.32 -23.36 -27.80
N GLN A 18 -3.93 -22.17 -27.89
CA GLN A 18 -3.20 -20.95 -28.29
C GLN A 18 -2.13 -20.54 -27.26
N TYR A 19 -2.41 -20.66 -25.96
CA TYR A 19 -1.44 -20.30 -24.90
C TYR A 19 -0.22 -21.24 -24.84
N VAL A 20 -0.38 -22.52 -25.16
CA VAL A 20 0.71 -23.53 -25.13
C VAL A 20 1.55 -23.53 -26.41
N VAL A 21 0.95 -23.30 -27.58
CA VAL A 21 1.67 -23.22 -28.88
C VAL A 21 2.54 -21.95 -28.97
N ILE A 22 2.11 -20.84 -28.35
CA ILE A 22 2.88 -19.57 -28.29
C ILE A 22 4.18 -19.69 -27.48
N LYS A 23 4.29 -20.67 -26.57
CA LYS A 23 5.42 -20.75 -25.64
C LYS A 23 6.67 -21.44 -26.21
N ASN A 24 6.55 -22.27 -27.25
CA ASN A 24 7.63 -23.23 -27.57
C ASN A 24 8.21 -23.28 -29.00
N GLU A 25 7.69 -22.61 -30.04
CA GLU A 25 8.18 -22.93 -31.41
C GLU A 25 8.59 -21.80 -32.37
N ILE A 26 8.42 -20.50 -32.08
CA ILE A 26 8.73 -19.49 -33.12
C ILE A 26 9.55 -18.31 -32.57
N GLY A 27 10.77 -18.16 -33.09
CA GLY A 27 11.85 -17.26 -32.63
C GLY A 27 11.43 -15.80 -32.36
N PHE A 28 11.80 -15.33 -31.16
CA PHE A 28 10.98 -14.45 -30.32
C PHE A 28 11.25 -12.94 -30.37
N LEU A 29 12.13 -12.44 -31.25
CA LEU A 29 12.61 -11.04 -31.11
C LEU A 29 11.91 -10.02 -32.02
N LYS A 30 11.63 -10.33 -33.29
CA LYS A 30 11.01 -9.37 -34.23
C LYS A 30 9.49 -9.38 -34.20
N LEU A 31 8.87 -10.55 -34.08
CA LEU A 31 7.40 -10.68 -34.04
C LEU A 31 6.81 -10.03 -32.78
N ASN A 32 7.50 -10.21 -31.64
CA ASN A 32 7.11 -9.63 -30.36
C ASN A 32 7.17 -8.10 -30.39
N ALA A 33 8.18 -7.51 -31.06
CA ALA A 33 8.28 -6.07 -31.22
C ALA A 33 7.15 -5.49 -32.10
N MET A 34 6.80 -6.15 -33.22
CA MET A 34 5.71 -5.70 -34.09
C MET A 34 4.34 -5.84 -33.40
N LEU A 35 4.08 -6.96 -32.72
CA LEU A 35 2.86 -7.16 -31.93
C LEU A 35 2.76 -6.14 -30.79
N LEU A 36 3.86 -5.89 -30.07
CA LEU A 36 3.90 -4.90 -29.01
C LEU A 36 3.66 -3.49 -29.56
N GLN A 37 4.20 -3.16 -30.73
CA GLN A 37 4.00 -1.88 -31.38
C GLN A 37 2.53 -1.67 -31.79
N GLN A 38 1.91 -2.65 -32.44
CA GLN A 38 0.48 -2.59 -32.80
C GLN A 38 -0.42 -2.49 -31.57
N LEU A 39 -0.11 -3.24 -30.51
CA LEU A 39 -0.82 -3.16 -29.25
C LEU A 39 -0.68 -1.77 -28.62
N CYS A 40 0.52 -1.18 -28.63
CA CYS A 40 0.75 0.17 -28.16
C CYS A 40 -0.06 1.21 -28.95
N GLU A 41 -0.15 1.08 -30.28
CA GLU A 41 -0.95 1.97 -31.12
C GLU A 41 -2.43 1.89 -30.78
N TRP A 42 -2.96 0.67 -30.63
CA TRP A 42 -4.37 0.45 -30.26
C TRP A 42 -4.69 1.03 -28.87
N ILE A 43 -3.88 0.72 -27.85
CA ILE A 43 -4.06 1.24 -26.49
C ILE A 43 -3.95 2.78 -26.46
N LEU A 44 -3.07 3.37 -27.28
CA LEU A 44 -2.90 4.83 -27.33
C LEU A 44 -4.12 5.56 -27.86
N VAL A 45 -4.80 5.01 -28.86
CA VAL A 45 -6.03 5.60 -29.40
C VAL A 45 -7.12 5.55 -28.32
N ASP A 46 -7.33 4.38 -27.72
CA ASP A 46 -8.35 4.16 -26.71
C ASP A 46 -8.10 5.02 -25.45
N ALA A 47 -6.84 5.10 -24.99
CA ALA A 47 -6.44 5.94 -23.87
C ALA A 47 -6.63 7.44 -24.13
N ARG A 48 -6.49 7.92 -25.38
CA ARG A 48 -6.77 9.32 -25.72
C ARG A 48 -8.26 9.62 -25.70
N THR A 49 -9.07 8.72 -26.26
CA THR A 49 -10.54 8.84 -26.25
C THR A 49 -11.09 8.82 -24.83
N GLU A 50 -10.57 7.97 -23.95
CA GLU A 50 -10.99 7.96 -22.54
C GLU A 50 -10.53 9.21 -21.79
N LEU A 51 -9.38 9.81 -22.13
CA LEU A 51 -8.95 11.08 -21.53
C LEU A 51 -9.93 12.24 -21.82
N GLU A 52 -10.60 12.22 -22.97
CA GLU A 52 -11.64 13.20 -23.33
C GLU A 52 -12.96 12.97 -22.57
N ARG A 53 -13.18 11.77 -22.03
CA ARG A 53 -14.39 11.38 -21.29
C ARG A 53 -14.26 11.51 -19.78
N VAL A 54 -13.05 11.34 -19.25
CA VAL A 54 -12.76 11.36 -17.81
C VAL A 54 -12.69 12.80 -17.30
N ASP A 55 -13.84 13.46 -17.21
CA ASP A 55 -13.95 14.81 -16.64
C ASP A 55 -14.18 14.79 -15.12
N LYS A 56 -14.47 13.61 -14.54
CA LYS A 56 -14.91 13.47 -13.13
C LYS A 56 -13.85 12.91 -12.17
N ASP A 57 -12.83 12.19 -12.65
CA ASP A 57 -11.76 11.65 -11.79
C ASP A 57 -10.40 12.20 -12.18
N VAL A 58 -9.99 13.24 -11.46
CA VAL A 58 -8.71 13.94 -11.63
C VAL A 58 -7.51 12.99 -11.42
N LYS A 59 -7.64 11.93 -10.61
CA LYS A 59 -6.56 10.96 -10.37
C LYS A 59 -6.43 9.98 -11.52
N ALA A 60 -7.55 9.46 -12.02
CA ALA A 60 -7.57 8.61 -13.21
C ALA A 60 -7.04 9.35 -14.43
N GLU A 61 -7.44 10.62 -14.63
CA GLU A 61 -6.96 11.49 -15.70
C GLU A 61 -5.41 11.60 -15.67
N ILE A 62 -4.84 11.87 -14.49
CA ILE A 62 -3.39 12.03 -14.30
C ILE A 62 -2.62 10.74 -14.53
N ASP A 63 -3.18 9.60 -14.10
CA ASP A 63 -2.58 8.29 -14.32
C ASP A 63 -2.62 7.93 -15.81
N LEU A 64 -3.74 8.22 -16.51
CA LEU A 64 -3.89 8.04 -17.94
C LEU A 64 -2.90 8.89 -18.75
N MET A 65 -2.72 10.17 -18.37
CA MET A 65 -1.67 11.04 -18.94
C MET A 65 -0.27 10.44 -18.83
N TYR A 66 0.04 9.80 -17.69
CA TYR A 66 1.33 9.13 -17.49
C TYR A 66 1.48 7.94 -18.43
N PHE A 67 0.44 7.12 -18.58
CA PHE A 67 0.46 5.95 -19.46
C PHE A 67 0.58 6.35 -20.93
N VAL A 68 -0.14 7.37 -21.38
CA VAL A 68 0.00 7.91 -22.74
C VAL A 68 1.45 8.39 -22.98
N GLY A 69 2.05 9.09 -22.01
CA GLY A 69 3.45 9.49 -22.10
C GLY A 69 4.43 8.31 -22.21
N ALA A 70 4.18 7.24 -21.46
CA ALA A 70 4.99 6.01 -21.52
C ALA A 70 4.85 5.27 -22.85
N LEU A 71 3.63 5.16 -23.38
CA LEU A 71 3.39 4.51 -24.68
C LEU A 71 4.03 5.30 -25.82
N CYS A 72 3.93 6.64 -25.82
CA CYS A 72 4.66 7.47 -26.78
C CYS A 72 6.18 7.30 -26.67
N HIS A 73 6.71 7.09 -25.45
CA HIS A 73 8.13 6.82 -25.23
C HIS A 73 8.54 5.48 -25.86
N TYR A 74 7.73 4.43 -25.70
CA TYR A 74 7.98 3.13 -26.35
C TYR A 74 7.94 3.20 -27.88
N GLN A 75 7.09 4.06 -28.46
CA GLN A 75 7.04 4.31 -29.90
C GLN A 75 8.17 5.22 -30.43
N HIS A 76 9.12 5.58 -29.57
CA HIS A 76 10.18 6.56 -29.89
C HIS A 76 9.66 7.95 -30.28
N GLU A 77 8.39 8.27 -29.99
CA GLU A 77 7.79 9.60 -30.16
C GLU A 77 8.18 10.52 -28.99
N TYR A 78 9.48 10.77 -28.85
CA TYR A 78 10.05 11.38 -27.66
C TYR A 78 9.51 12.78 -27.35
N ASN A 79 9.25 13.60 -28.36
CA ASN A 79 8.68 14.94 -28.18
C ASN A 79 7.27 14.89 -27.58
N LYS A 80 6.44 13.92 -28.01
CA LYS A 80 5.09 13.74 -27.47
C LYS A 80 5.15 13.17 -26.05
N ALA A 81 6.04 12.20 -25.81
CA ALA A 81 6.27 11.63 -24.49
C ALA A 81 6.69 12.69 -23.46
N GLU A 82 7.61 13.58 -23.84
CA GLU A 82 8.07 14.70 -22.99
C GLU A 82 6.91 15.61 -22.59
N ALA A 83 6.07 16.01 -23.55
CA ALA A 83 4.93 16.89 -23.30
C ALA A 83 3.94 16.25 -22.30
N TRP A 84 3.63 14.96 -22.46
CA TRP A 84 2.75 14.22 -21.55
C TRP A 84 3.35 14.07 -20.16
N TYR A 85 4.62 13.71 -20.05
CA TYR A 85 5.29 13.60 -18.75
C TYR A 85 5.34 14.96 -18.02
N LYS A 86 5.66 16.06 -18.72
CA LYS A 86 5.65 17.40 -18.11
C LYS A 86 4.25 17.78 -17.61
N LYS A 87 3.20 17.58 -18.42
CA LYS A 87 1.81 17.83 -18.01
C LYS A 87 1.42 17.00 -16.78
N CYS A 88 1.73 15.71 -16.78
CA CYS A 88 1.48 14.80 -15.66
C CYS A 88 2.22 15.26 -14.39
N ILE A 89 3.50 15.63 -14.49
CA ILE A 89 4.29 16.09 -13.34
C ILE A 89 3.70 17.38 -12.77
N THR A 90 3.32 18.35 -13.60
CA THR A 90 2.74 19.62 -13.13
C THR A 90 1.42 19.37 -12.40
N LYS A 91 0.51 18.55 -12.95
CA LYS A 91 -0.73 18.18 -12.26
C LYS A 91 -0.47 17.41 -10.96
N ARG A 92 0.42 16.41 -10.98
CA ARG A 92 0.80 15.63 -9.78
C ARG A 92 1.42 16.52 -8.69
N LYS A 93 2.29 17.46 -9.06
CA LYS A 93 2.87 18.43 -8.12
C LYS A 93 1.81 19.31 -7.46
N ARG A 94 0.80 19.76 -8.22
CA ARG A 94 -0.30 20.60 -7.70
C ARG A 94 -1.20 19.85 -6.72
N ILE A 95 -1.53 18.59 -7.02
CA ILE A 95 -2.53 17.83 -6.26
C ILE A 95 -1.92 17.00 -5.13
N LEU A 96 -0.82 16.29 -5.41
CA LEU A 96 -0.20 15.35 -4.48
C LEU A 96 1.04 15.94 -3.79
N GLY A 97 1.57 17.05 -4.30
CA GLY A 97 2.83 17.63 -3.85
C GLY A 97 4.06 17.07 -4.55
N SER A 98 5.19 17.77 -4.35
CA SER A 98 6.47 17.45 -5.01
C SER A 98 7.17 16.20 -4.45
N ASP A 99 6.85 15.82 -3.22
CA ASP A 99 7.49 14.70 -2.51
C ASP A 99 6.71 13.38 -2.68
N HIS A 100 5.53 13.41 -3.27
CA HIS A 100 4.71 12.23 -3.39
C HIS A 100 5.36 11.15 -4.30
N PRO A 101 5.32 9.86 -3.93
CA PRO A 101 5.99 8.79 -4.69
C PRO A 101 5.60 8.74 -6.17
N ARG A 102 4.33 8.99 -6.50
CA ARG A 102 3.85 9.04 -7.90
C ARG A 102 4.40 10.24 -8.68
N THR A 103 4.58 11.39 -8.03
CA THR A 103 5.19 12.59 -8.65
C THR A 103 6.66 12.31 -8.98
N LEU A 104 7.39 11.73 -8.01
CA LEU A 104 8.79 11.33 -8.19
C LEU A 104 8.95 10.24 -9.25
N LYS A 105 7.99 9.30 -9.36
CA LYS A 105 7.98 8.28 -10.43
C LYS A 105 7.83 8.92 -11.83
N SER A 106 6.95 9.89 -12.00
CA SER A 106 6.82 10.62 -13.27
C SER A 106 8.10 11.38 -13.63
N MET A 107 8.70 12.07 -12.67
CA MET A 107 9.95 12.81 -12.87
C MET A 107 11.11 11.89 -13.26
N ASN A 108 11.22 10.71 -12.64
CA ASN A 108 12.21 9.70 -13.01
C ASN A 108 11.97 9.13 -14.42
N SER A 109 10.70 9.00 -14.84
CA SER A 109 10.35 8.55 -16.18
C SER A 109 10.74 9.58 -17.24
N LEU A 110 10.56 10.88 -16.94
CA LEU A 110 11.05 11.98 -17.78
C LEU A 110 12.59 12.02 -17.85
N ALA A 111 13.28 11.78 -16.73
CA ALA A 111 14.74 11.69 -16.71
C ALA A 111 15.25 10.50 -17.56
N THR A 112 14.51 9.38 -17.55
CA THR A 112 14.81 8.20 -18.39
C THR A 112 14.62 8.53 -19.87
N LEU A 113 13.57 9.28 -20.21
CA LEU A 113 13.35 9.77 -21.58
C LEU A 113 14.53 10.61 -22.07
N TYR A 114 14.99 11.60 -21.29
CA TYR A 114 16.15 12.42 -21.66
C TYR A 114 17.44 11.62 -21.79
N ARG A 115 17.67 10.65 -20.90
CA ARG A 115 18.79 9.71 -21.01
C ARG A 115 18.73 8.94 -22.34
N ASN A 116 17.56 8.44 -22.72
CA ASN A 116 17.39 7.69 -23.98
C ASN A 116 17.56 8.57 -25.23
N GLN A 117 17.36 9.89 -25.11
CA GLN A 117 17.66 10.88 -26.17
C GLN A 117 19.14 11.30 -26.18
N GLY A 118 19.96 10.85 -25.22
CA GLY A 118 21.35 11.30 -25.05
C GLY A 118 21.51 12.70 -24.43
N THR A 119 20.42 13.31 -23.92
CA THR A 119 20.45 14.64 -23.30
C THR A 119 20.70 14.55 -21.79
N TYR A 120 21.90 14.13 -21.42
CA TYR A 120 22.28 13.89 -20.03
C TYR A 120 22.18 15.13 -19.14
N ASP A 121 22.46 16.33 -19.69
CA ASP A 121 22.38 17.61 -18.98
C ASP A 121 20.97 17.89 -18.41
N LYS A 122 19.93 17.38 -19.07
CA LYS A 122 18.53 17.50 -18.60
C LYS A 122 18.13 16.35 -17.68
N ALA A 123 18.73 15.17 -17.86
CA ALA A 123 18.41 13.96 -17.11
C ALA A 123 18.99 13.99 -15.69
N GLU A 124 20.26 14.36 -15.56
CA GLU A 124 21.01 14.37 -14.30
C GLU A 124 20.35 15.20 -13.19
N PRO A 125 19.95 16.47 -13.40
CA PRO A 125 19.32 17.26 -12.35
C PRO A 125 17.99 16.65 -11.88
N LEU A 126 17.22 16.04 -12.79
CA LEU A 126 15.97 15.37 -12.42
C LEU A 126 16.22 14.12 -11.59
N TYR A 127 17.24 13.32 -11.91
CA TYR A 127 17.63 12.16 -11.11
C TYR A 127 18.11 12.57 -9.72
N LYS A 128 18.99 13.57 -9.62
CA LYS A 128 19.48 14.10 -8.33
C LYS A 128 18.32 14.57 -7.46
N GLN A 129 17.41 15.38 -8.02
CA GLN A 129 16.24 15.88 -7.30
C GLN A 129 15.32 14.74 -6.82
N CYS A 130 15.08 13.72 -7.66
CA CYS A 130 14.27 12.57 -7.27
C CYS A 130 14.93 11.76 -6.15
N LEU A 131 16.24 11.54 -6.25
CA LEU A 131 17.00 10.77 -5.27
C LEU A 131 17.02 11.48 -3.92
N GLU A 132 17.34 12.77 -3.89
CA GLU A 132 17.39 13.59 -2.68
C GLU A 132 16.04 13.65 -1.94
N LYS A 133 14.94 13.81 -2.69
CA LYS A 133 13.60 13.79 -2.09
C LYS A 133 13.27 12.41 -1.50
N ARG A 134 13.59 11.33 -2.23
CA ARG A 134 13.36 9.95 -1.73
C ARG A 134 14.19 9.65 -0.49
N THR A 135 15.47 10.03 -0.46
CA THR A 135 16.34 9.81 0.70
C THR A 135 15.85 10.58 1.91
N THR A 136 15.43 11.83 1.73
CA THR A 136 14.86 12.66 2.80
C THR A 136 13.58 12.04 3.38
N ILE A 137 12.63 11.62 2.53
CA ILE A 137 11.39 10.96 2.97
C ILE A 137 11.71 9.68 3.73
N ARG A 138 12.63 8.86 3.22
CA ARG A 138 13.05 7.60 3.85
C ARG A 138 13.66 7.84 5.23
N ILE A 139 14.58 8.80 5.36
CA ILE A 139 15.20 9.15 6.64
C ILE A 139 14.14 9.64 7.64
N ARG A 140 13.20 10.49 7.22
CA ARG A 140 12.10 10.96 8.08
C ARG A 140 11.19 9.83 8.56
N SER A 141 10.83 8.90 7.67
CA SER A 141 10.03 7.72 8.02
C SER A 141 10.76 6.80 9.00
N HIS A 142 12.05 6.50 8.77
CA HIS A 142 12.83 5.71 9.73
C HIS A 142 12.97 6.40 11.09
N ARG A 143 13.20 7.72 11.11
CA ARG A 143 13.26 8.50 12.35
C ARG A 143 11.93 8.45 13.12
N PHE A 144 10.81 8.58 12.42
CA PHE A 144 9.48 8.48 13.02
C PHE A 144 9.23 7.08 13.61
N HIS A 145 9.52 6.01 12.86
CA HIS A 145 9.40 4.65 13.38
C HIS A 145 10.30 4.39 14.59
N ALA A 146 11.54 4.91 14.58
CA ALA A 146 12.45 4.79 15.71
C ALA A 146 11.96 5.54 16.95
N GLN A 147 11.42 6.75 16.77
CA GLN A 147 10.83 7.54 17.86
C GLN A 147 9.60 6.83 18.45
N TYR A 148 8.67 6.37 17.63
CA TYR A 148 7.49 5.63 18.09
C TYR A 148 7.89 4.36 18.84
N ARG A 149 8.89 3.63 18.33
CA ARG A 149 9.39 2.44 19.01
C ARG A 149 9.94 2.77 20.40
N LEU A 150 10.74 3.83 20.52
CA LEU A 150 11.26 4.29 21.80
C LEU A 150 10.14 4.71 22.76
N GLU A 151 9.11 5.40 22.27
CA GLU A 151 7.95 5.79 23.08
C GLU A 151 7.16 4.57 23.58
N TYR A 152 6.96 3.55 22.74
CA TYR A 152 6.33 2.30 23.15
C TYR A 152 7.19 1.51 24.14
N ASP A 153 8.51 1.44 23.93
CA ASP A 153 9.43 0.76 24.85
C ASP A 153 9.42 1.46 26.24
N ASN A 154 9.41 2.79 26.27
CA ASN A 154 9.26 3.56 27.50
C ASN A 154 7.89 3.36 28.16
N ALA A 155 6.80 3.32 27.38
CA ALA A 155 5.46 3.08 27.90
C ALA A 155 5.33 1.66 28.49
N GLU A 156 5.88 0.65 27.81
CA GLU A 156 5.92 -0.74 28.27
C GLU A 156 6.62 -0.85 29.63
N GLN A 157 7.79 -0.21 29.78
CA GLN A 157 8.52 -0.21 31.04
C GLN A 157 7.70 0.43 32.17
N ARG A 158 7.09 1.60 31.93
CA ARG A 158 6.25 2.28 32.93
C ARG A 158 5.05 1.44 33.34
N TYR A 159 4.38 0.76 32.40
CA TYR A 159 3.26 -0.11 32.74
C TYR A 159 3.70 -1.38 33.48
N LYS A 160 4.87 -1.95 33.18
CA LYS A 160 5.47 -3.04 33.97
C LYS A 160 5.75 -2.61 35.40
N GLU A 161 6.40 -1.46 35.58
CA GLU A 161 6.68 -0.90 36.92
C GLU A 161 5.39 -0.62 37.69
N CYS A 162 4.40 0.02 37.05
CA CYS A 162 3.10 0.30 37.64
C CYS A 162 2.36 -0.98 38.05
N LEU A 163 2.41 -2.02 37.21
CA LEU A 163 1.81 -3.32 37.49
C LEU A 163 2.42 -3.95 38.75
N VAL A 164 3.75 -3.98 38.86
CA VAL A 164 4.45 -4.52 40.03
C VAL A 164 4.09 -3.75 41.30
N GLN A 165 4.08 -2.42 41.25
CA GLN A 165 3.73 -1.60 42.41
C GLN A 165 2.27 -1.78 42.83
N ARG A 166 1.33 -1.78 41.88
CA ARG A 166 -0.10 -1.99 42.17
C ARG A 166 -0.38 -3.38 42.72
N ALA A 167 0.24 -4.42 42.15
CA ALA A 167 0.14 -5.78 42.68
C ALA A 167 0.66 -5.88 44.12
N LYS A 168 1.70 -5.11 44.47
CA LYS A 168 2.27 -5.08 45.83
C LYS A 168 1.41 -4.31 46.83
N ILE A 169 0.84 -3.17 46.43
CA ILE A 169 0.09 -2.27 47.33
C ILE A 169 -1.37 -2.70 47.48
N LEU A 170 -2.02 -3.04 46.37
CA LEU A 170 -3.46 -3.29 46.29
C LEU A 170 -3.80 -4.78 46.19
N GLY A 171 -2.80 -5.61 45.89
CA GLY A 171 -2.98 -7.03 45.62
C GLY A 171 -3.07 -7.35 44.12
N PRO A 172 -2.78 -8.61 43.74
CA PRO A 172 -2.81 -9.06 42.35
C PRO A 172 -4.21 -9.01 41.75
N ASP A 173 -5.25 -9.14 42.57
CA ASP A 173 -6.66 -9.22 42.15
C ASP A 173 -7.40 -7.87 42.20
N HIS A 174 -6.68 -6.76 42.39
CA HIS A 174 -7.30 -5.44 42.44
C HIS A 174 -7.65 -4.92 41.04
N PRO A 175 -8.82 -4.27 40.83
CA PRO A 175 -9.22 -3.69 39.54
C PRO A 175 -8.16 -2.81 38.86
N ASP A 176 -7.41 -2.02 39.64
CA ASP A 176 -6.34 -1.16 39.11
C ASP A 176 -5.10 -1.92 38.66
N THR A 177 -4.80 -3.06 39.29
CA THR A 177 -3.73 -3.98 38.87
C THR A 177 -4.08 -4.55 37.48
N PHE A 178 -5.34 -4.95 37.28
CA PHE A 178 -5.85 -5.38 35.99
C PHE A 178 -5.80 -4.27 34.94
N THR A 179 -6.19 -3.04 35.29
CA THR A 179 -6.10 -1.90 34.35
C THR A 179 -4.66 -1.69 33.84
N SER A 180 -3.66 -1.86 34.71
CA SER A 180 -2.25 -1.82 34.29
C SER A 180 -1.86 -2.99 33.37
N MET A 181 -2.37 -4.20 33.62
CA MET A 181 -2.16 -5.36 32.74
C MET A 181 -2.73 -5.11 31.34
N ASN A 182 -3.95 -4.56 31.24
CA ASN A 182 -4.58 -4.25 29.95
C ASN A 182 -3.77 -3.20 29.15
N ASN A 183 -3.28 -2.16 29.82
CA ASN A 183 -2.46 -1.14 29.18
C ASN A 183 -1.11 -1.70 28.70
N LEU A 184 -0.48 -2.58 29.49
CA LEU A 184 0.73 -3.28 29.08
C LEU A 184 0.47 -4.17 27.85
N ALA A 185 -0.62 -4.95 27.87
CA ALA A 185 -1.03 -5.80 26.75
C ALA A 185 -1.30 -4.99 25.47
N ALA A 186 -1.91 -3.82 25.60
CA ALA A 186 -2.16 -2.90 24.49
C ALA A 186 -0.86 -2.37 23.87
N VAL A 187 0.13 -1.98 24.69
CA VAL A 187 1.45 -1.56 24.18
C VAL A 187 2.19 -2.69 23.50
N CYS A 188 2.21 -3.90 24.10
CA CYS A 188 2.80 -5.08 23.47
C CYS A 188 2.14 -5.40 22.12
N ARG A 189 0.81 -5.26 22.02
CA ARG A 189 0.07 -5.41 20.76
C ARG A 189 0.49 -4.38 19.71
N LEU A 190 0.68 -3.12 20.10
CA LEU A 190 1.13 -2.04 19.20
C LEU A 190 2.56 -2.22 18.70
N GLN A 191 3.42 -2.86 19.50
CA GLN A 191 4.78 -3.26 19.10
C GLN A 191 4.82 -4.56 18.28
N GLY A 192 3.68 -5.24 18.07
CA GLY A 192 3.63 -6.54 17.41
C GLY A 192 4.08 -7.73 18.27
N LYS A 193 4.28 -7.53 19.58
CA LYS A 193 4.61 -8.57 20.57
C LYS A 193 3.35 -9.31 21.01
N TYR A 194 2.72 -10.01 20.06
CA TYR A 194 1.43 -10.67 20.27
C TYR A 194 1.48 -11.82 21.29
N ASP A 195 2.63 -12.49 21.41
CA ASP A 195 2.83 -13.56 22.39
C ASP A 195 2.88 -13.04 23.83
N ASP A 196 3.42 -11.84 24.03
CA ASP A 196 3.45 -11.18 25.34
C ASP A 196 2.08 -10.56 25.69
N ALA A 197 1.37 -10.03 24.70
CA ALA A 197 0.06 -9.39 24.89
C ALA A 197 -1.07 -10.38 25.22
N LYS A 198 -1.08 -11.55 24.57
CA LYS A 198 -2.14 -12.55 24.68
C LYS A 198 -2.43 -13.05 26.11
N PRO A 199 -1.44 -13.49 26.92
CA PRO A 199 -1.71 -13.96 28.28
C PRO A 199 -2.26 -12.84 29.16
N LEU A 200 -1.79 -11.61 29.00
CA LEU A 200 -2.26 -10.45 29.75
C LEU A 200 -3.73 -10.12 29.45
N PHE A 201 -4.13 -10.12 28.17
CA PHE A 201 -5.53 -9.92 27.79
C PHE A 201 -6.43 -11.06 28.29
N LYS A 202 -5.96 -12.30 28.30
CA LYS A 202 -6.74 -13.44 28.82
C LYS A 202 -7.00 -13.32 30.32
N VAL A 203 -5.97 -12.99 31.10
CA VAL A 203 -6.09 -12.79 32.55
C VAL A 203 -7.03 -11.61 32.83
N TYR A 204 -6.84 -10.48 32.15
CA TYR A 204 -7.71 -9.31 32.30
C TYR A 204 -9.17 -9.62 31.97
N LEU A 205 -9.44 -10.29 30.85
CA LEU A 205 -10.79 -10.65 30.42
C LEU A 205 -11.47 -11.60 31.41
N ALA A 206 -10.75 -12.63 31.88
CA ALA A 206 -11.28 -13.59 32.85
C ALA A 206 -11.72 -12.90 34.16
N THR A 207 -10.90 -11.98 34.67
CA THR A 207 -11.26 -11.23 35.88
C THR A 207 -12.38 -10.24 35.62
N ARG A 208 -12.37 -9.53 34.49
CA ARG A 208 -13.44 -8.57 34.18
C ARG A 208 -14.78 -9.27 34.03
N LYS A 209 -14.84 -10.48 33.46
CA LYS A 209 -16.08 -11.29 33.44
C LYS A 209 -16.56 -11.74 34.82
N SER A 210 -15.67 -11.87 35.81
CA SER A 210 -16.08 -12.25 37.17
C SER A 210 -16.54 -11.05 38.02
N ILE A 211 -16.03 -9.85 37.72
CA ILE A 211 -16.33 -8.60 38.45
C ILE A 211 -17.44 -7.80 37.77
N LEU A 212 -17.47 -7.80 36.44
CA LEU A 212 -18.37 -7.04 35.58
C LEU A 212 -19.10 -8.02 34.65
N ALA A 213 -20.39 -7.79 34.44
CA ALA A 213 -21.15 -8.58 33.48
C ALA A 213 -20.56 -8.46 32.06
N ASP A 214 -20.89 -9.44 31.21
CA ASP A 214 -20.35 -9.55 29.83
C ASP A 214 -20.64 -8.32 28.95
N ASP A 215 -21.65 -7.52 29.30
CA ASP A 215 -22.10 -6.32 28.58
C ASP A 215 -21.35 -5.04 28.97
N HIS A 216 -20.46 -5.09 29.96
CA HIS A 216 -19.74 -3.90 30.41
C HIS A 216 -18.75 -3.39 29.33
N PRO A 217 -18.69 -2.08 29.04
CA PRO A 217 -17.84 -1.50 27.99
C PRO A 217 -16.36 -1.93 28.05
N ASP A 218 -15.79 -1.98 29.25
CA ASP A 218 -14.39 -2.41 29.45
C ASP A 218 -14.15 -3.89 29.13
N THR A 219 -15.14 -4.75 29.34
CA THR A 219 -15.11 -6.17 28.96
C THR A 219 -15.11 -6.29 27.43
N LEU A 220 -15.98 -5.53 26.75
CA LEU A 220 -16.07 -5.49 25.30
C LEU A 220 -14.78 -4.98 24.63
N ILE A 221 -14.17 -3.92 25.17
CA ILE A 221 -12.89 -3.40 24.67
C ILE A 221 -11.80 -4.47 24.73
N SER A 222 -11.81 -5.29 25.77
CA SER A 222 -10.79 -6.31 26.01
C SER A 222 -11.00 -7.55 25.15
N MET A 223 -12.25 -7.95 24.93
CA MET A 223 -12.62 -8.97 23.95
C MET A 223 -12.17 -8.54 22.55
N ASN A 224 -12.44 -7.29 22.15
CA ASN A 224 -12.02 -6.75 20.87
C ASN A 224 -10.48 -6.73 20.72
N ASN A 225 -9.75 -6.36 21.76
CA ASN A 225 -8.29 -6.40 21.75
C ASN A 225 -7.73 -7.83 21.62
N LEU A 226 -8.35 -8.81 22.28
CA LEU A 226 -7.96 -10.22 22.19
C LEU A 226 -8.29 -10.81 20.80
N ALA A 227 -9.47 -10.50 20.25
CA ALA A 227 -9.87 -10.86 18.89
C ALA A 227 -8.90 -10.29 17.85
N ALA A 228 -8.45 -9.04 18.03
CA ALA A 228 -7.44 -8.44 17.16
C ALA A 228 -6.11 -9.22 17.19
N VAL A 229 -5.69 -9.75 18.35
CA VAL A 229 -4.49 -10.60 18.46
C VAL A 229 -4.68 -11.93 17.72
N TYR A 230 -5.85 -12.57 17.85
CA TYR A 230 -6.15 -13.82 17.16
C TYR A 230 -6.23 -13.66 15.63
N ARG A 231 -6.83 -12.57 15.15
CA ARG A 231 -6.91 -12.24 13.72
C ARG A 231 -5.54 -12.10 13.06
N VAL A 232 -4.57 -11.47 13.75
CA VAL A 232 -3.21 -11.31 13.24
C VAL A 232 -2.44 -12.63 13.22
N LYS A 233 -2.76 -13.57 14.11
CA LYS A 233 -2.19 -14.93 14.14
C LYS A 233 -2.89 -15.92 13.21
N GLY A 234 -3.83 -15.47 12.37
CA GLY A 234 -4.59 -16.32 11.45
C GLY A 234 -5.56 -17.28 12.14
N LYS A 235 -5.89 -17.06 13.43
CA LYS A 235 -6.84 -17.87 14.20
C LYS A 235 -8.22 -17.21 14.17
N TYR A 236 -8.84 -17.20 13.00
CA TYR A 236 -10.10 -16.48 12.79
C TYR A 236 -11.27 -17.05 13.62
N ALA A 237 -11.32 -18.36 13.83
CA ALA A 237 -12.34 -19.01 14.67
C ALA A 237 -12.25 -18.64 16.16
N ASP A 238 -11.07 -18.21 16.64
CA ASP A 238 -10.88 -17.72 18.02
C ASP A 238 -11.15 -16.20 18.14
N ALA A 239 -11.36 -15.52 17.01
CA ALA A 239 -11.54 -14.07 16.91
C ALA A 239 -12.99 -13.63 16.64
N GLU A 240 -13.84 -14.57 16.21
CA GLU A 240 -15.29 -14.44 15.99
C GLU A 240 -16.05 -14.65 17.30
#